data_AF-A0A1Y1Q1L6-F1
#
_entry.id   AF-A0A1Y1Q1L6-F1
#
_cell.length_a   1.000
_cell.length_b   1.000
_cell.length_c   1.000
_cell.angle_alpha   90.00
_cell.angle_beta   90.00
_cell.angle_gamma   90.00
#
_symmetry.space_group_name_H-M   'P 1'
#
loop_
_entity.id
_entity.type
_entity.pdbx_description
1 polymer ?
#
loop_
_entity_poly.entity_id
_entity_poly.type
_entity_poly.pdbx_seq_one_letter_code
_entity_poly.pdbx_strand_id
1 'polypeptide(L)'
;MKLRIDYSRQAQKFLDHNSTVLTVAQVDMLITKAMKKLLKMENTNIDVQALRGDRRGSYRIRTGKVRIIFSYQSGVVMVVAVVAIDFRGYK
;
A
#
# COMPACT_ATOMS: atom_id res chain seq x y z
N MET A 1 6.71 9.39 13.09
CA MET A 1 6.51 9.70 11.65
C MET A 1 5.09 10.20 11.46
N LYS A 2 4.89 11.36 10.83
CA LYS A 2 3.56 11.80 10.40
C LYS A 2 3.31 11.25 8.99
N LEU A 3 2.30 10.40 8.86
CA LEU A 3 1.93 9.73 7.62
C LEU A 3 0.52 10.20 7.22
N ARG A 4 0.34 10.60 5.96
CA ARG A 4 -0.97 10.80 5.34
C ARG A 4 -1.14 9.75 4.25
N ILE A 5 -2.23 9.00 4.30
CA ILE A 5 -2.52 7.97 3.30
C ILE A 5 -3.70 8.44 2.47
N ASP A 6 -3.45 8.65 1.18
CA ASP A 6 -4.45 9.09 0.21
C ASP A 6 -4.80 7.91 -0.71
N TYR A 7 -6.09 7.69 -0.93
CA TYR A 7 -6.59 6.57 -1.74
C TYR A 7 -7.06 7.05 -3.11
N SER A 8 -6.68 6.33 -4.16
CA SER A 8 -7.27 6.54 -5.49
C SER A 8 -8.75 6.13 -5.49
N ARG A 9 -9.52 6.66 -6.44
CA ARG A 9 -10.92 6.24 -6.65
C ARG A 9 -11.06 4.73 -6.86
N GLN A 10 -10.08 4.13 -7.55
CA GLN A 10 -10.07 2.68 -7.81
C GLN A 10 -9.82 1.90 -6.50
N ALA A 11 -8.84 2.33 -5.70
CA ALA A 11 -8.55 1.69 -4.42
C ALA A 11 -9.74 1.80 -3.46
N GLN A 12 -10.37 2.98 -3.38
CA GLN A 12 -11.56 3.17 -2.56
C GLN A 12 -12.71 2.26 -3.01
N LYS A 13 -13.00 2.22 -4.32
CA LYS A 13 -14.03 1.34 -4.87
C LYS A 13 -13.79 -0.13 -4.51
N PHE A 14 -12.53 -0.60 -4.56
CA PHE A 14 -12.20 -1.96 -4.14
C PHE A 14 -12.55 -2.20 -2.67
N LEU A 15 -12.15 -1.29 -1.77
CA LEU A 15 -12.39 -1.42 -0.32
C LEU A 15 -13.89 -1.38 0.01
N ASP A 16 -14.65 -0.51 -0.65
CA ASP A 16 -16.09 -0.38 -0.44
C ASP A 16 -16.83 -1.68 -0.83
N HIS A 17 -16.42 -2.33 -1.92
CA HIS A 17 -17.06 -3.56 -2.42
C HIS A 17 -16.53 -4.84 -1.76
N ASN A 18 -15.38 -4.79 -1.08
CA ASN A 18 -14.67 -5.97 -0.57
C ASN A 18 -14.26 -5.81 0.90
N SER A 19 -15.07 -5.10 1.70
CA SER A 19 -14.76 -4.77 3.10
C SER A 19 -14.59 -6.00 4.01
N THR A 20 -15.19 -7.14 3.64
CA THR A 20 -14.99 -8.43 4.33
C THR A 20 -13.62 -9.07 4.04
N VAL A 21 -12.97 -8.68 2.95
CA VAL A 21 -11.63 -9.16 2.55
C VAL A 21 -10.54 -8.27 3.12
N LEU A 22 -10.72 -6.95 3.00
CA LEU A 22 -9.72 -5.97 3.42
C LEU A 22 -10.39 -4.64 3.76
N THR A 23 -10.16 -4.15 4.98
CA THR A 23 -10.68 -2.87 5.45
C THR A 23 -9.66 -1.74 5.29
N VAL A 24 -10.13 -0.48 5.27
CA VAL A 24 -9.26 0.71 5.27
C VAL A 24 -8.24 0.65 6.43
N ALA A 25 -8.69 0.32 7.64
CA ALA A 25 -7.81 0.23 8.81
C ALA A 25 -6.71 -0.85 8.65
N GLN A 26 -7.03 -1.97 8.00
CA GLN A 26 -6.03 -3.00 7.68
C GLN A 26 -5.04 -2.50 6.64
N VAL A 27 -5.49 -1.76 5.61
CA VAL A 27 -4.59 -1.13 4.63
C VAL A 27 -3.68 -0.12 5.30
N ASP A 28 -4.19 0.77 6.14
CA ASP A 28 -3.41 1.77 6.86
C ASP A 28 -2.31 1.13 7.71
N MET A 29 -2.65 0.03 8.41
CA MET A 29 -1.69 -0.74 9.20
C MET A 29 -0.60 -1.36 8.32
N LEU A 30 -0.97 -1.95 7.17
CA LEU A 30 -0.02 -2.56 6.23
C LEU A 30 0.91 -1.50 5.62
N ILE A 31 0.37 -0.36 5.19
CA ILE A 31 1.14 0.76 4.66
C ILE A 31 2.12 1.27 5.71
N THR A 32 1.67 1.46 6.96
CA THR A 32 2.55 1.91 8.05
C THR A 32 3.71 0.94 8.29
N LYS A 33 3.45 -0.37 8.34
CA LYS A 33 4.50 -1.40 8.48
C LYS A 33 5.45 -1.41 7.29
N ALA A 34 4.93 -1.24 6.08
CA ALA A 34 5.74 -1.16 4.86
C ALA A 34 6.66 0.05 4.89
N MET A 35 6.15 1.23 5.27
CA MET A 35 6.97 2.45 5.38
C MET A 35 8.07 2.30 6.42
N LYS A 36 7.78 1.77 7.61
CA LYS A 36 8.80 1.52 8.62
C LYS A 36 9.93 0.61 8.12
N LYS A 37 9.60 -0.42 7.33
CA LYS A 37 10.59 -1.31 6.71
C LYS A 37 11.39 -0.62 5.61
N LEU A 38 10.72 0.11 4.72
CA LEU A 38 11.37 0.81 3.60
C LEU A 38 12.32 1.91 4.09
N LEU A 39 11.97 2.59 5.18
CA LEU A 39 12.78 3.62 5.82
C LEU A 39 13.82 3.04 6.81
N LYS A 40 13.95 1.72 6.90
CA LYS A 40 14.88 1.02 7.81
C LYS A 40 14.71 1.42 9.29
N MET A 41 13.51 1.83 9.69
CA MET A 41 13.19 2.17 11.08
C MET A 41 12.89 0.93 11.91
N GLU A 42 12.27 -0.09 11.31
CA GLU A 42 11.87 -1.33 11.98
C GLU A 42 11.93 -2.49 11.00
N ASN A 43 12.43 -3.64 11.42
CA ASN A 43 12.41 -4.86 10.62
C ASN A 43 11.07 -5.59 10.77
N THR A 44 10.09 -5.22 9.93
CA THR A 44 8.76 -5.84 9.96
C THR A 44 8.65 -7.01 8.98
N ASN A 45 7.92 -8.06 9.39
CA ASN A 45 7.59 -9.19 8.51
C ASN A 45 6.43 -8.81 7.56
N ILE A 46 6.74 -7.97 6.56
CA ILE A 46 5.80 -7.58 5.50
C ILE A 46 6.40 -7.87 4.11
N ASP A 47 5.58 -8.45 3.23
CA ASP A 47 5.91 -8.71 1.82
C ASP A 47 5.69 -7.42 1.00
N VAL A 48 6.60 -6.47 1.18
CA VAL A 48 6.70 -5.24 0.39
C VAL A 48 7.84 -5.36 -0.62
N GLN A 49 7.58 -5.00 -1.87
CA GLN A 49 8.58 -5.00 -2.95
C GLN A 49 8.48 -3.73 -3.78
N ALA A 50 9.63 -3.17 -4.17
CA ALA A 50 9.68 -2.10 -5.16
C ALA A 50 9.35 -2.64 -6.56
N LEU A 51 8.51 -1.92 -7.30
CA LEU A 51 8.17 -2.25 -8.68
C LEU A 51 9.25 -1.70 -9.64
N ARG A 52 9.35 -2.31 -10.82
CA ARG A 52 10.32 -1.99 -11.88
C ARG A 52 9.59 -1.60 -13.18
N GLY A 53 10.34 -1.15 -14.18
CA GLY A 53 9.80 -0.75 -15.49
C GLY A 53 8.92 0.49 -15.38
N ASP A 54 7.77 0.47 -16.08
CA ASP A 54 6.80 1.58 -16.13
C ASP A 54 6.22 1.97 -14.76
N ARG A 55 6.37 1.11 -13.75
CA ARG A 55 5.92 1.35 -12.37
C ARG A 55 7.08 1.67 -11.42
N ARG A 56 8.24 2.09 -11.94
CA ARG A 56 9.36 2.54 -11.11
C ARG A 56 8.92 3.69 -10.19
N GLY A 57 9.35 3.65 -8.93
CA GLY A 57 8.91 4.60 -7.90
C GLY A 57 7.62 4.19 -7.17
N SER A 58 7.00 3.08 -7.58
CA SER A 58 5.91 2.44 -6.84
C SER A 58 6.37 1.17 -6.12
N TYR A 59 5.59 0.78 -5.13
CA TYR A 59 5.79 -0.37 -4.26
C TYR A 59 4.53 -1.21 -4.24
N ARG A 60 4.68 -2.47 -3.89
CA ARG A 60 3.58 -3.42 -3.76
C ARG A 60 3.67 -4.16 -2.44
N ILE A 61 2.58 -4.17 -1.69
CA ILE A 61 2.36 -5.08 -0.57
C ILE A 61 1.54 -6.27 -1.05
N ARG A 62 1.93 -7.49 -0.70
CA ARG A 62 1.07 -8.68 -0.83
C ARG A 62 0.51 -9.05 0.54
N THR A 63 -0.80 -9.26 0.59
CA THR A 63 -1.49 -9.76 1.80
C THR A 63 -2.56 -10.76 1.37
N GLY A 64 -2.35 -12.05 1.71
CA GLY A 64 -3.21 -13.14 1.25
C GLY A 64 -3.42 -13.13 -0.27
N LYS A 65 -4.68 -12.92 -0.68
CA LYS A 65 -5.14 -12.86 -2.08
C LYS A 65 -5.15 -11.45 -2.67
N VAL A 66 -4.73 -10.42 -1.94
CA VAL A 66 -4.80 -9.01 -2.36
C VAL A 66 -3.40 -8.43 -2.59
N ARG A 67 -3.29 -7.52 -3.55
CA ARG A 67 -2.12 -6.66 -3.76
C ARG A 67 -2.53 -5.21 -3.54
N ILE A 68 -1.69 -4.48 -2.80
CA ILE A 68 -1.82 -3.04 -2.61
C ILE A 68 -0.64 -2.40 -3.31
N ILE A 69 -0.90 -1.52 -4.27
CA ILE A 69 0.13 -0.75 -4.97
C ILE A 69 0.09 0.67 -4.44
N PHE A 70 1.26 1.17 -4.04
CA PHE A 70 1.38 2.51 -3.51
C PHE A 70 2.68 3.18 -3.93
N SER A 71 2.70 4.51 -3.91
CA SER A 71 3.91 5.31 -3.99
C SER A 71 3.97 6.23 -2.77
N TYR A 72 5.15 6.79 -2.48
CA TYR A 72 5.26 7.76 -1.42
C TYR A 72 6.20 8.90 -1.81
N GLN A 73 5.96 10.07 -1.22
CA GLN A 73 6.86 11.21 -1.30
C GLN A 73 7.31 11.61 0.09
N SER A 74 8.61 11.86 0.23
CA SER A 74 9.21 12.33 1.47
C SER A 74 9.05 13.84 1.62
N GLY A 75 8.69 14.29 2.82
CA GLY A 75 8.51 15.69 3.20
C GLY A 75 8.29 15.80 4.71
N VAL A 76 7.82 16.95 5.20
CA VAL A 76 7.45 17.14 6.63
C VAL A 76 6.33 16.18 7.06
N VAL A 77 5.39 15.91 6.13
CA VAL A 77 4.41 14.82 6.22
C VAL A 77 4.70 13.87 5.08
N MET A 78 4.85 12.58 5.39
CA MET A 78 5.03 11.56 4.38
C MET A 78 3.68 11.21 3.77
N VAL A 79 3.52 11.49 2.50
CA VAL A 79 2.28 11.19 1.76
C VAL A 79 2.45 9.86 1.07
N VAL A 80 1.55 8.92 1.34
CA VAL A 80 1.45 7.63 0.66
C VAL A 80 0.20 7.64 -0.21
N ALA A 81 0.37 7.49 -1.52
CA ALA A 81 -0.73 7.35 -2.45
C ALA A 81 -0.98 5.88 -2.73
N VAL A 82 -2.11 5.34 -2.29
CA VAL A 82 -2.57 3.99 -2.65
C VAL A 82 -3.22 4.06 -4.04
N VAL A 83 -2.49 3.59 -5.05
CA VAL A 83 -2.84 3.72 -6.46
C VAL A 83 -3.87 2.67 -6.86
N ALA A 84 -3.73 1.44 -6.39
CA ALA A 84 -4.64 0.35 -6.72
C ALA A 84 -4.63 -0.73 -5.62
N ILE A 85 -5.79 -1.36 -5.43
CA ILE A 85 -5.94 -2.57 -4.64
C ILE A 85 -6.67 -3.58 -5.53
N ASP A 86 -6.10 -4.76 -5.71
CA ASP A 86 -6.65 -5.80 -6.59
C ASP A 86 -6.47 -7.21 -6.04
N PHE A 87 -7.28 -8.15 -6.52
CA PHE A 87 -7.08 -9.57 -6.27
C PHE A 87 -5.94 -10.12 -7.12
N ARG A 88 -5.19 -11.06 -6.54
CA ARG A 88 -4.16 -11.82 -7.25
C ARG A 88 -4.81 -12.73 -8.28
N GLY A 89 -4.39 -12.60 -9.54
CA GLY A 89 -4.69 -13.57 -10.59
C GLY A 89 -5.88 -13.23 -11.48
N TYR A 90 -6.50 -12.06 -11.32
CA TYR A 90 -7.44 -11.57 -12.33
C TYR A 90 -6.65 -10.97 -13.51
N LYS A 91 -6.81 -11.60 -14.68
CA LYS A 91 -6.43 -11.10 -16.00
C LYS A 91 -7.59 -10.29 -16.57
#